data_AF-A0A528NLA0-F1
#
_entry.id   AF-A0A528NLA0-F1
#
_cell.length_a   1.000
_cell.length_b   1.000
_cell.length_c   1.000
_cell.angle_alpha   90.00
_cell.angle_beta   90.00
_cell.angle_gamma   90.00
#
_symmetry.space_group_name_H-M   'P 1'
#
loop_
_entity.id
_entity.type
_entity.pdbx_description
1 polymer ?
#
loop_
_entity_poly.entity_id
_entity_poly.type
_entity_poly.pdbx_seq_one_letter_code
_entity_poly.pdbx_strand_id
1 'polypeptide(L)'
;MVETGIPQPSVQDNPPRDGIARRRVIALLVFGPVRQSNTTKGSVVGLEEVWRIREAEIYPALFGGEQRGIFPLSPELFAGKFGVKEIDPRWPFYGVFEHGPTKQRPFWLYATSGYSNPWDQDDDAYDPSAQSGAGIEFILATTERGDWAIRCLQNLLAYDLVLSAGYFEGREPLEEGDRIPLGSPIDGKENCLIRGVILSRASSLPADFNLPSGQVGFLTFTGVTDRERDFAKENGTDALIARLQPLGFFPVTDPHRASII
;
A
#
# COMPACT_ATOMS: atom_id res chain seq x y z
N MET A 1 30.06 -21.62 17.19
CA MET A 1 28.90 -20.73 17.41
C MET A 1 29.09 -19.57 16.47
N VAL A 2 28.31 -19.54 15.38
CA VAL A 2 28.45 -18.54 14.31
C VAL A 2 27.21 -17.66 14.39
N GLU A 3 27.39 -16.40 14.75
CA GLU A 3 26.35 -15.38 14.66
C GLU A 3 26.07 -15.10 13.18
N THR A 4 24.90 -15.48 12.70
CA THR A 4 24.39 -15.05 11.40
C THR A 4 23.55 -13.79 11.60
N GLY A 5 24.22 -12.63 11.60
CA GLY A 5 23.55 -11.34 11.49
C GLY A 5 22.94 -11.18 10.10
N ILE A 6 21.64 -10.93 10.04
CA ILE A 6 20.92 -10.61 8.79
C ILE A 6 21.29 -9.17 8.41
N PRO A 7 21.73 -8.89 7.17
CA PRO A 7 22.04 -7.53 6.76
C PRO A 7 20.74 -6.71 6.59
N GLN A 8 20.74 -5.51 7.18
CA GLN A 8 19.72 -4.48 6.95
C GLN A 8 19.76 -4.04 5.47
N PRO A 9 18.62 -3.81 4.80
CA PRO A 9 18.62 -3.31 3.43
C PRO A 9 19.14 -1.88 3.39
N SER A 10 20.31 -1.68 2.77
CA SER A 10 20.86 -0.35 2.50
C SER A 10 20.11 0.29 1.32
N VAL A 11 19.39 1.38 1.59
CA VAL A 11 18.96 2.33 0.56
C VAL A 11 19.68 3.63 0.86
N GLN A 12 20.80 3.86 0.16
CA GLN A 12 21.56 5.11 0.21
C GLN A 12 21.09 6.11 -0.86
N ASP A 13 20.88 7.32 -0.36
CA ASP A 13 20.93 8.65 -0.97
C ASP A 13 19.95 8.97 -2.12
N ASN A 14 18.73 9.37 -1.75
CA ASN A 14 18.01 10.40 -2.50
C ASN A 14 18.58 11.79 -2.09
N PRO A 15 18.75 12.74 -3.03
CA PRO A 15 19.16 14.10 -2.69
C PRO A 15 18.11 14.77 -1.79
N PRO A 16 18.52 15.65 -0.85
CA PRO A 16 17.59 16.36 0.03
C PRO A 16 16.67 17.24 -0.79
N ARG A 17 15.36 17.18 -0.52
CA ARG A 17 14.35 18.05 -1.13
C ARG A 17 13.91 19.14 -0.15
N ASP A 18 13.73 20.34 -0.68
CA ASP A 18 13.21 21.51 0.03
C ASP A 18 11.82 21.21 0.61
N GLY A 19 11.74 21.19 1.95
CA GLY A 19 10.56 20.79 2.69
C GLY A 19 9.51 21.90 2.76
N ILE A 20 8.28 21.60 2.30
CA ILE A 20 7.08 22.25 2.82
C ILE A 20 6.81 21.62 4.19
N ALA A 21 6.98 22.39 5.25
CA ALA A 21 6.77 21.96 6.62
C ALA A 21 5.32 21.51 6.85
N ARG A 22 5.08 20.20 6.86
CA ARG A 22 3.85 19.62 7.43
C ARG A 22 4.06 19.45 8.92
N ARG A 23 3.20 20.08 9.72
CA ARG A 23 3.27 20.04 11.19
C ARG A 23 3.09 18.60 11.67
N ARG A 24 4.08 18.09 12.40
CA ARG A 24 4.01 16.84 13.15
C ARG A 24 3.01 16.99 14.30
N VAL A 25 1.96 16.17 14.32
CA VAL A 25 1.17 15.94 15.52
C VAL A 25 1.61 14.60 16.09
N ILE A 26 2.41 14.65 17.15
CA ILE A 26 2.72 13.48 17.96
C ILE A 26 1.54 13.33 18.93
N ALA A 27 0.63 12.40 18.65
CA ALA A 27 -0.45 12.07 19.58
C ALA A 27 0.08 11.10 20.64
N LEU A 28 0.39 11.62 21.83
CA LEU A 28 0.61 10.82 23.02
C LEU A 28 -0.77 10.35 23.54
N LEU A 29 -1.18 9.13 23.19
CA LEU A 29 -2.49 8.58 23.60
C LEU A 29 -2.44 8.10 25.06
N VAL A 30 -3.14 8.82 25.94
CA VAL A 30 -3.55 8.34 27.27
C VAL A 30 -5.00 7.86 27.16
N PHE A 31 -5.22 6.56 27.32
CA PHE A 31 -6.56 5.96 27.22
C PHE A 31 -7.42 6.30 28.45
N GLY A 32 -8.54 7.01 28.21
CA GLY A 32 -9.67 7.12 29.13
C GLY A 32 -10.77 6.11 28.79
N PRO A 33 -11.70 5.78 29.72
CA PRO A 33 -12.70 4.75 29.50
C PRO A 33 -13.76 5.18 28.48
N VAL A 34 -14.14 4.23 27.61
CA VAL A 34 -15.21 4.34 26.61
C VAL A 34 -16.53 4.75 27.26
N ARG A 35 -17.08 5.90 26.87
CA ARG A 35 -18.45 6.32 27.23
C ARG A 35 -19.41 5.88 26.14
N GLN A 36 -20.44 5.11 26.52
CA GLN A 36 -21.61 4.88 25.69
C GLN A 36 -22.47 6.16 25.64
N SER A 37 -22.76 6.67 24.45
CA SER A 37 -23.72 7.76 24.24
C SER A 37 -25.03 7.25 23.64
N ASN A 38 -26.14 7.45 24.35
CA ASN A 38 -27.50 7.30 23.85
C ASN A 38 -27.97 8.64 23.25
N THR A 39 -28.19 8.73 21.93
CA THR A 39 -29.08 9.74 21.33
C THR A 39 -29.61 9.32 19.94
N THR A 40 -30.83 9.75 19.62
CA THR A 40 -31.70 9.22 18.55
C THR A 40 -31.53 9.93 17.17
N LYS A 41 -31.31 9.13 16.11
CA LYS A 41 -31.70 9.28 14.68
C LYS A 41 -31.58 10.65 13.97
N GLY A 42 -30.35 11.01 13.63
CA GLY A 42 -29.92 11.15 12.22
C GLY A 42 -28.71 10.23 12.09
N SER A 43 -28.69 9.27 11.16
CA SER A 43 -27.65 8.24 11.16
C SER A 43 -26.30 8.85 10.77
N VAL A 44 -25.51 9.24 11.76
CA VAL A 44 -24.09 9.51 11.58
C VAL A 44 -23.47 8.22 11.03
N VAL A 45 -22.80 8.33 9.88
CA VAL A 45 -22.11 7.20 9.28
C VAL A 45 -20.86 6.95 10.10
N GLY A 46 -20.83 5.84 10.84
CA GLY A 46 -19.67 5.51 11.67
C GLY A 46 -18.54 4.84 10.90
N LEU A 47 -17.38 4.70 11.53
CA LEU A 47 -16.22 4.00 10.98
C LEU A 47 -16.55 2.62 10.38
N GLU A 48 -17.37 1.81 11.06
CA GLU A 48 -17.75 0.48 10.53
C GLU A 48 -18.54 0.56 9.23
N GLU A 49 -19.34 1.61 9.05
CA GLU A 49 -20.09 1.81 7.81
C GLU A 49 -19.19 2.33 6.69
N VAL A 50 -18.26 3.24 6.99
CA VAL A 50 -17.19 3.65 6.05
C VAL A 50 -16.41 2.43 5.56
N TRP A 51 -15.99 1.57 6.50
CA TRP A 51 -15.30 0.33 6.20
C TRP A 51 -16.15 -0.57 5.30
N ARG A 52 -17.40 -0.85 5.70
CA ARG A 52 -18.31 -1.70 4.93
C ARG A 52 -18.54 -1.17 3.52
N ILE A 53 -18.72 0.15 3.35
CA ILE A 53 -18.89 0.77 2.03
C ILE A 53 -17.67 0.51 1.14
N ARG A 54 -16.44 0.72 1.65
CA ARG A 54 -15.21 0.45 0.89
C ARG A 54 -15.16 -0.98 0.38
N GLU A 55 -15.35 -1.95 1.28
CA GLU A 55 -15.09 -3.36 0.99
C GLU A 55 -16.26 -4.10 0.34
N ALA A 56 -17.50 -3.78 0.71
CA ALA A 56 -18.69 -4.50 0.25
C ALA A 56 -19.38 -3.84 -0.95
N GLU A 57 -19.10 -2.56 -1.23
CA GLU A 57 -19.72 -1.84 -2.35
C GLU A 57 -18.69 -1.33 -3.35
N ILE A 58 -17.74 -0.51 -2.89
CA ILE A 58 -16.81 0.18 -3.79
C ILE A 58 -15.85 -0.81 -4.45
N TYR A 59 -15.17 -1.68 -3.70
CA TYR A 59 -14.22 -2.63 -4.27
C TYR A 59 -14.88 -3.62 -5.25
N PRO A 60 -16.04 -4.23 -4.94
CA PRO A 60 -16.78 -5.02 -5.91
C PRO A 60 -17.20 -4.25 -7.16
N ALA A 61 -17.61 -2.99 -7.03
CA ALA A 61 -17.99 -2.17 -8.17
C ALA A 61 -16.81 -1.75 -9.05
N LEU A 62 -15.68 -1.37 -8.45
CA LEU A 62 -14.48 -0.92 -9.16
C LEU A 62 -13.69 -2.07 -9.77
N PHE A 63 -13.50 -3.14 -9.00
CA PHE A 63 -12.58 -4.22 -9.35
C PHE A 63 -13.29 -5.47 -9.83
N GLY A 64 -14.45 -5.78 -9.26
CA GLY A 64 -15.18 -7.03 -9.50
C GLY A 64 -14.31 -8.27 -9.24
N GLY A 65 -14.58 -9.33 -9.99
CA GLY A 65 -13.80 -10.58 -9.93
C GLY A 65 -14.09 -11.42 -8.69
N GLU A 66 -13.57 -12.65 -8.70
CA GLU A 66 -13.62 -13.52 -7.50
C GLU A 66 -12.67 -13.00 -6.41
N GLN A 67 -13.05 -13.21 -5.15
CA GLN A 67 -12.26 -12.83 -3.97
C GLN A 67 -12.33 -13.90 -2.88
N ARG A 68 -11.26 -14.03 -2.09
CA ARG A 68 -11.18 -14.89 -0.90
C ARG A 68 -11.46 -14.14 0.42
N GLY A 69 -11.84 -12.87 0.34
CA GLY A 69 -11.93 -11.97 1.48
C GLY A 69 -10.58 -11.30 1.80
N ILE A 70 -10.51 -10.65 2.95
CA ILE A 70 -9.34 -9.89 3.38
C ILE A 70 -8.23 -10.80 3.93
N PHE A 71 -7.00 -10.48 3.56
CA PHE A 71 -5.77 -11.00 4.15
C PHE A 71 -5.17 -9.94 5.08
N PRO A 72 -5.49 -9.95 6.39
CA PRO A 72 -5.05 -8.93 7.33
C PRO A 72 -3.53 -8.98 7.56
N LEU A 73 -2.96 -7.85 7.94
CA LEU A 73 -1.58 -7.78 8.42
C LEU A 73 -1.47 -8.54 9.74
N SER A 74 -0.41 -9.35 9.88
CA SER A 74 -0.14 -10.05 11.14
C SER A 74 0.87 -9.27 11.98
N PRO A 75 0.78 -9.27 13.32
CA PRO A 75 1.80 -8.65 14.18
C PRO A 75 3.22 -9.22 13.94
N GLU A 76 3.31 -10.51 13.63
CA GLU A 76 4.57 -11.21 13.36
C GLU A 76 5.29 -10.68 12.12
N LEU A 77 4.53 -10.14 11.15
CA LEU A 77 5.10 -9.47 9.98
C LEU A 77 6.02 -8.32 10.41
N PHE A 78 5.57 -7.48 11.34
CA PHE A 78 6.31 -6.30 11.79
C PHE A 78 7.57 -6.67 12.57
N ALA A 79 7.44 -7.62 13.50
CA ALA A 79 8.58 -8.10 14.27
C ALA A 79 9.61 -8.82 13.38
N GLY A 80 9.16 -9.66 12.46
CA GLY A 80 10.02 -10.48 11.60
C GLY A 80 10.70 -9.71 10.47
N LYS A 81 10.01 -8.74 9.85
CA LYS A 81 10.54 -7.97 8.71
C LYS A 81 11.22 -6.68 9.10
N PHE A 82 10.69 -5.98 10.11
CA PHE A 82 11.14 -4.63 10.45
C PHE A 82 11.76 -4.54 11.85
N GLY A 83 11.73 -5.63 12.63
CA GLY A 83 12.23 -5.64 14.01
C GLY A 83 11.35 -4.84 14.98
N VAL A 84 10.15 -4.44 14.55
CA VAL A 84 9.20 -3.63 15.33
C VAL A 84 8.30 -4.57 16.13
N LYS A 85 8.47 -4.58 17.45
CA LYS A 85 7.76 -5.50 18.36
C LYS A 85 6.47 -4.92 18.92
N GLU A 86 6.47 -3.63 19.20
CA GLU A 86 5.30 -2.89 19.65
C GLU A 86 4.69 -2.20 18.44
N ILE A 87 3.49 -2.61 18.05
CA ILE A 87 2.78 -2.01 16.91
C ILE A 87 1.53 -1.29 17.39
N ASP A 88 1.06 -0.34 16.60
CA ASP A 88 -0.25 0.24 16.83
C ASP A 88 -1.32 -0.86 16.75
N PRO A 89 -2.21 -1.01 17.74
CA PRO A 89 -3.22 -2.07 17.78
C PRO A 89 -4.23 -1.98 16.63
N ARG A 90 -4.27 -0.86 15.89
CA ARG A 90 -5.09 -0.69 14.69
C ARG A 90 -4.51 -1.40 13.48
N TRP A 91 -3.18 -1.56 13.39
CA TRP A 91 -2.53 -2.10 12.17
C TRP A 91 -2.99 -3.51 11.76
N PRO A 92 -3.32 -4.45 12.67
CA PRO A 92 -3.86 -5.75 12.29
C PRO A 92 -5.24 -5.72 11.61
N PHE A 93 -5.95 -4.58 11.66
CA PHE A 93 -7.22 -4.39 10.95
C PHE A 93 -7.02 -3.96 9.49
N TYR A 94 -5.78 -3.72 9.08
CA TYR A 94 -5.41 -3.39 7.71
C TYR A 94 -5.13 -4.71 6.99
N GLY A 95 -5.32 -4.75 5.69
CA GLY A 95 -5.09 -5.97 4.93
C GLY A 95 -5.10 -5.76 3.44
N VAL A 96 -5.11 -6.89 2.73
CA VAL A 96 -5.14 -6.93 1.26
C VAL A 96 -6.35 -7.74 0.82
N PHE A 97 -7.11 -7.19 -0.11
CA PHE A 97 -8.07 -7.94 -0.92
C PHE A 97 -7.41 -8.38 -2.22
N GLU A 98 -7.86 -9.50 -2.74
CA GLU A 98 -7.57 -9.91 -4.11
C GLU A 98 -8.85 -9.89 -4.93
N HIS A 99 -8.69 -9.58 -6.21
CA HIS A 99 -9.75 -9.48 -7.20
C HIS A 99 -9.31 -10.21 -8.46
N GLY A 100 -9.98 -11.33 -8.73
CA GLY A 100 -9.75 -12.13 -9.92
C GLY A 100 -9.99 -11.35 -11.22
N PRO A 101 -9.48 -11.85 -12.37
CA PRO A 101 -9.69 -11.22 -13.67
C PRO A 101 -11.18 -11.07 -14.01
N THR A 102 -11.50 -10.02 -14.77
CA THR A 102 -12.82 -9.80 -15.39
C THR A 102 -12.67 -9.73 -16.91
N LYS A 103 -13.78 -9.64 -17.65
CA LYS A 103 -13.73 -9.48 -19.11
C LYS A 103 -13.02 -8.19 -19.54
N GLN A 104 -13.13 -7.13 -18.74
CA GLN A 104 -12.54 -5.82 -19.00
C GLN A 104 -11.13 -5.68 -18.39
N ARG A 105 -10.79 -6.53 -17.41
CA ARG A 105 -9.53 -6.52 -16.67
C ARG A 105 -8.91 -7.93 -16.66
N PRO A 106 -8.12 -8.32 -17.68
CA PRO A 106 -7.63 -9.69 -17.84
C PRO A 106 -6.38 -10.00 -17.00
N PHE A 107 -6.32 -9.51 -15.76
CA PHE A 107 -5.20 -9.69 -14.84
C PHE A 107 -5.72 -9.75 -13.40
N TRP A 108 -4.91 -10.26 -12.47
CA TRP A 108 -5.21 -10.25 -11.04
C TRP A 108 -4.90 -8.87 -10.45
N LEU A 109 -5.75 -8.39 -9.53
CA LEU A 109 -5.57 -7.12 -8.85
C LEU A 109 -5.64 -7.35 -7.35
N TYR A 110 -4.71 -6.76 -6.62
CA TYR A 110 -4.64 -6.77 -5.17
C TYR A 110 -4.73 -5.34 -4.69
N ALA A 111 -5.59 -5.06 -3.71
CA ALA A 111 -5.79 -3.72 -3.16
C ALA A 111 -5.70 -3.77 -1.64
N THR A 112 -5.03 -2.80 -1.03
CA THR A 112 -5.05 -2.68 0.43
C THR A 112 -6.43 -2.23 0.91
N SER A 113 -6.74 -2.50 2.17
CA SER A 113 -7.90 -1.93 2.87
C SER A 113 -7.48 -1.57 4.28
N GLY A 114 -7.92 -0.41 4.74
CA GLY A 114 -7.75 0.07 6.11
C GLY A 114 -6.83 1.28 6.23
N TYR A 115 -6.04 1.60 5.20
CA TYR A 115 -5.13 2.74 5.28
C TYR A 115 -5.85 4.08 5.18
N SER A 116 -6.95 4.08 4.43
CA SER A 116 -7.89 5.18 4.36
C SER A 116 -8.90 5.22 5.52
N ASN A 117 -8.80 4.35 6.53
CA ASN A 117 -9.68 4.43 7.69
C ASN A 117 -9.43 5.72 8.48
N PRO A 118 -10.48 6.49 8.81
CA PRO A 118 -10.38 7.75 9.55
C PRO A 118 -10.23 7.50 11.06
N TRP A 119 -9.27 6.67 11.48
CA TRP A 119 -9.13 6.24 12.88
C TRP A 119 -8.98 7.36 13.92
N ASP A 120 -8.46 8.51 13.49
CA ASP A 120 -8.19 9.67 14.33
C ASP A 120 -9.24 10.79 14.17
N GLN A 121 -10.36 10.50 13.50
CA GLN A 121 -11.48 11.44 13.30
C GLN A 121 -12.73 10.89 13.97
N ASP A 122 -13.45 11.76 14.69
CA ASP A 122 -14.77 11.43 15.20
C ASP A 122 -15.79 11.34 14.04
N ASP A 123 -16.77 10.44 14.16
CA ASP A 123 -17.71 10.14 13.08
C ASP A 123 -18.55 11.37 12.63
N ASP A 124 -18.78 12.34 13.52
CA ASP A 124 -19.49 13.59 13.22
C ASP A 124 -18.59 14.65 12.55
N ALA A 125 -17.28 14.42 12.51
CA ALA A 125 -16.29 15.28 11.85
C ALA A 125 -15.93 14.81 10.43
N TYR A 126 -16.57 13.75 9.93
CA TYR A 126 -16.36 13.25 8.57
C TYR A 126 -16.76 14.29 7.51
N ASP A 127 -15.84 14.51 6.56
CA ASP A 127 -16.02 15.45 5.45
C ASP A 127 -15.71 14.75 4.12
N PRO A 128 -16.73 14.45 3.29
CA PRO A 128 -16.54 13.83 1.98
C PRO A 128 -15.64 14.63 1.01
N SER A 129 -15.41 15.92 1.27
CA SER A 129 -14.53 16.78 0.46
C SER A 129 -13.08 16.83 0.96
N ALA A 130 -12.80 16.31 2.16
CA ALA A 130 -11.47 16.16 2.72
C ALA A 130 -10.84 14.79 2.34
N GLN A 131 -9.64 14.50 2.84
CA GLN A 131 -9.02 13.17 2.70
C GLN A 131 -9.48 12.25 3.84
N SER A 132 -9.81 10.99 3.51
CA SER A 132 -10.13 9.98 4.52
C SER A 132 -8.87 9.27 5.02
N GLY A 133 -8.62 9.29 6.33
CA GLY A 133 -7.44 8.63 6.91
C GLY A 133 -6.13 9.09 6.27
N ALA A 134 -5.29 8.16 5.80
CA ALA A 134 -4.08 8.49 5.05
C ALA A 134 -4.34 9.04 3.63
N GLY A 135 -5.59 8.97 3.16
CA GLY A 135 -6.02 9.49 1.85
C GLY A 135 -5.62 8.61 0.66
N ILE A 136 -5.04 7.42 0.90
CA ILE A 136 -4.60 6.50 -0.14
C ILE A 136 -4.90 5.03 0.22
N GLU A 137 -5.00 4.20 -0.81
CA GLU A 137 -4.85 2.75 -0.76
C GLU A 137 -3.85 2.31 -1.86
N PHE A 138 -3.16 1.20 -1.63
CA PHE A 138 -2.18 0.67 -2.57
C PHE A 138 -2.75 -0.45 -3.43
N ILE A 139 -2.33 -0.50 -4.69
CA ILE A 139 -2.67 -1.56 -5.64
C ILE A 139 -1.41 -2.30 -6.10
N LEU A 140 -1.52 -3.62 -6.32
CA LEU A 140 -0.59 -4.42 -7.10
C LEU A 140 -1.38 -5.23 -8.13
N ALA A 141 -1.01 -5.15 -9.42
CA ALA A 141 -1.62 -5.94 -10.48
C ALA A 141 -0.64 -6.98 -11.02
N THR A 142 -1.10 -8.20 -11.31
CA THR A 142 -0.24 -9.32 -11.73
C THR A 142 -0.87 -10.17 -12.84
N THR A 143 -0.05 -10.78 -13.69
CA THR A 143 -0.51 -11.67 -14.77
C THR A 143 -1.09 -12.99 -14.25
N GLU A 144 -0.65 -13.46 -13.09
CA GLU A 144 -1.09 -14.70 -12.46
C GLU A 144 -1.57 -14.48 -11.02
N ARG A 145 -2.44 -15.38 -10.52
CA ARG A 145 -2.81 -15.40 -9.09
C ARG A 145 -1.61 -15.86 -8.29
N GLY A 146 -1.34 -15.20 -7.17
CA GLY A 146 -0.36 -15.72 -6.23
C GLY A 146 -0.50 -15.16 -4.83
N ASP A 147 -0.39 -16.03 -3.83
CA ASP A 147 -0.26 -15.58 -2.44
C ASP A 147 1.02 -14.76 -2.22
N TRP A 148 2.00 -14.87 -3.13
CA TRP A 148 3.18 -14.01 -3.14
C TRP A 148 2.82 -12.53 -3.35
N ALA A 149 1.81 -12.23 -4.17
CA ALA A 149 1.38 -10.86 -4.44
C ALA A 149 0.69 -10.25 -3.21
N ILE A 150 -0.12 -11.05 -2.51
CA ILE A 150 -0.71 -10.69 -1.22
C ILE A 150 0.41 -10.35 -0.22
N ARG A 151 1.36 -11.27 -0.01
CA ARG A 151 2.49 -11.05 0.92
C ARG A 151 3.34 -9.85 0.53
N CYS A 152 3.57 -9.63 -0.76
CA CYS A 152 4.31 -8.48 -1.26
C CYS A 152 3.60 -7.17 -0.87
N LEU A 153 2.30 -7.07 -1.17
CA LEU A 153 1.53 -5.86 -0.87
C LEU A 153 1.34 -5.64 0.64
N GLN A 154 1.18 -6.72 1.43
CA GLN A 154 1.20 -6.65 2.89
C GLN A 154 2.53 -6.11 3.43
N ASN A 155 3.67 -6.60 2.91
CA ASN A 155 4.99 -6.11 3.31
C ASN A 155 5.16 -4.61 2.98
N LEU A 156 4.69 -4.17 1.81
CA LEU A 156 4.80 -2.78 1.37
C LEU A 156 3.91 -1.86 2.20
N LEU A 157 2.67 -2.27 2.49
CA LEU A 157 1.78 -1.54 3.40
C LEU A 157 2.36 -1.46 4.81
N ALA A 158 2.85 -2.58 5.34
CA ALA A 158 3.48 -2.61 6.66
C ALA A 158 4.74 -1.76 6.72
N TYR A 159 5.55 -1.75 5.65
CA TYR A 159 6.72 -0.87 5.54
C TYR A 159 6.30 0.60 5.61
N ASP A 160 5.25 0.99 4.88
CA ASP A 160 4.77 2.37 4.88
C ASP A 160 4.16 2.80 6.23
N LEU A 161 3.49 1.90 6.94
CA LEU A 161 3.01 2.14 8.30
C LEU A 161 4.17 2.38 9.28
N VAL A 162 5.25 1.59 9.16
CA VAL A 162 6.46 1.73 9.97
C VAL A 162 7.19 3.05 9.67
N LEU A 163 7.26 3.45 8.40
CA LEU A 163 7.78 4.76 7.98
C LEU A 163 6.93 5.90 8.58
N SER A 164 5.62 5.83 8.43
CA SER A 164 4.67 6.83 8.92
C SER A 164 4.69 6.98 10.45
N ALA A 165 4.94 5.90 11.18
CA ALA A 165 5.12 5.93 12.63
C ALA A 165 6.52 6.41 13.08
N GLY A 166 7.43 6.69 12.15
CA GLY A 166 8.75 7.25 12.45
C GLY A 166 9.75 6.26 13.03
N TYR A 167 9.55 4.95 12.85
CA TYR A 167 10.48 3.92 13.32
C TYR A 167 11.84 3.97 12.61
N PHE A 168 11.90 4.54 11.41
CA PHE A 168 13.14 4.74 10.66
C PHE A 168 13.45 6.23 10.55
N GLU A 169 14.41 6.69 11.35
CA GLU A 169 14.81 8.10 11.39
C GLU A 169 15.25 8.61 10.02
N GLY A 170 14.77 9.81 9.65
CA GLY A 170 15.11 10.46 8.38
C GLY A 170 14.45 9.83 7.15
N ARG A 171 13.45 8.97 7.34
CA ARG A 171 12.68 8.35 6.26
C ARG A 171 11.24 8.85 6.31
N GLU A 172 10.73 9.20 5.15
CA GLU A 172 9.34 9.65 4.98
C GLU A 172 8.47 8.49 4.47
N PRO A 173 7.14 8.58 4.62
CA PRO A 173 6.20 7.66 3.98
C PRO A 173 6.40 7.58 2.47
N LEU A 174 5.95 6.48 1.88
CA LEU A 174 6.04 6.21 0.46
C LEU A 174 5.24 7.22 -0.35
N GLU A 175 5.84 7.72 -1.42
CA GLU A 175 5.20 8.64 -2.35
C GLU A 175 5.33 8.20 -3.82
N GLU A 176 4.53 8.80 -4.69
CA GLU A 176 4.64 8.58 -6.12
C GLU A 176 6.06 8.91 -6.62
N GLY A 177 6.61 8.02 -7.45
CA GLY A 177 7.96 8.09 -7.97
C GLY A 177 8.96 7.26 -7.18
N ASP A 178 8.59 6.73 -6.01
CA ASP A 178 9.47 5.87 -5.20
C ASP A 178 9.85 4.58 -5.92
N ARG A 179 11.07 4.14 -5.63
CA ARG A 179 11.71 2.94 -6.17
C ARG A 179 12.16 2.08 -4.98
N ILE A 180 11.45 1.00 -4.72
CA ILE A 180 11.65 0.19 -3.52
C ILE A 180 12.34 -1.14 -3.91
N PRO A 181 13.58 -1.40 -3.45
CA PRO A 181 14.17 -2.72 -3.56
C PRO A 181 13.48 -3.69 -2.60
N LEU A 182 13.13 -4.89 -3.07
CA LEU A 182 12.49 -5.91 -2.23
C LEU A 182 13.51 -6.79 -1.49
N GLY A 183 14.78 -6.78 -1.90
CA GLY A 183 15.85 -7.62 -1.36
C GLY A 183 15.79 -9.10 -1.79
N SER A 184 14.62 -9.57 -2.22
CA SER A 184 14.39 -10.91 -2.77
C SER A 184 13.48 -10.86 -4.01
N PRO A 185 13.40 -11.95 -4.80
CA PRO A 185 12.42 -12.04 -5.89
C PRO A 185 10.99 -11.86 -5.40
N ILE A 186 10.17 -11.16 -6.18
CA ILE A 186 8.81 -10.76 -5.79
C ILE A 186 7.89 -11.98 -5.56
N ASP A 187 8.07 -13.05 -6.34
CA ASP A 187 7.28 -14.28 -6.23
C ASP A 187 7.93 -15.33 -5.30
N GLY A 188 9.10 -15.00 -4.74
CA GLY A 188 9.88 -15.87 -3.86
C GLY A 188 10.71 -16.95 -4.57
N LYS A 189 10.69 -17.03 -5.91
CA LYS A 189 11.48 -18.01 -6.67
C LYS A 189 12.81 -17.40 -7.11
N GLU A 190 13.91 -18.12 -6.89
CA GLU A 190 15.27 -17.60 -7.16
C GLU A 190 15.51 -17.14 -8.60
N ASN A 191 14.83 -17.75 -9.56
CA ASN A 191 14.94 -17.42 -10.99
C ASN A 191 14.09 -16.21 -11.41
N CYS A 192 13.23 -15.67 -10.54
CA CYS A 192 12.47 -14.47 -10.85
C CYS A 192 13.37 -13.23 -10.80
N LEU A 193 13.39 -12.48 -11.91
CA LEU A 193 14.22 -11.29 -12.07
C LEU A 193 13.57 -10.02 -11.49
N ILE A 194 12.29 -10.08 -11.15
CA ILE A 194 11.55 -8.97 -10.55
C ILE A 194 11.90 -8.90 -9.06
N ARG A 195 12.70 -7.90 -8.67
CA ARG A 195 13.30 -7.78 -7.33
C ARG A 195 13.15 -6.37 -6.72
N GLY A 196 12.41 -5.51 -7.41
CA GLY A 196 12.02 -4.19 -6.95
C GLY A 196 10.59 -3.86 -7.37
N VAL A 197 10.07 -2.76 -6.85
CA VAL A 197 8.83 -2.14 -7.31
C VAL A 197 9.04 -0.64 -7.50
N ILE A 198 8.27 -0.06 -8.41
CA ILE A 198 8.06 1.40 -8.49
C ILE A 198 6.66 1.73 -8.02
N LEU A 199 6.47 2.90 -7.40
CA LEU A 199 5.17 3.41 -6.97
C LEU A 199 4.73 4.55 -7.88
N SER A 200 3.55 4.43 -8.49
CA SER A 200 3.04 5.43 -9.44
C SER A 200 1.53 5.36 -9.60
N ARG A 201 0.92 6.40 -10.17
CA ARG A 201 -0.45 6.32 -10.67
C ARG A 201 -0.49 5.63 -12.03
N ALA A 202 -1.50 4.78 -12.23
CA ALA A 202 -1.71 4.08 -13.49
C ALA A 202 -3.05 4.48 -14.09
N SER A 203 -3.04 5.19 -15.23
CA SER A 203 -4.26 5.69 -15.88
C SER A 203 -5.21 4.59 -16.38
N SER A 204 -4.73 3.34 -16.47
CA SER A 204 -5.54 2.17 -16.82
C SER A 204 -6.27 1.55 -15.61
N LEU A 205 -6.05 2.06 -14.42
CA LEU A 205 -6.70 1.65 -13.17
C LEU A 205 -7.52 2.82 -12.60
N PRO A 206 -8.49 2.56 -11.71
CA PRO A 206 -9.18 3.61 -10.99
C PRO A 206 -8.19 4.53 -10.26
N ALA A 207 -8.38 5.85 -10.39
CA ALA A 207 -7.50 6.84 -9.78
C ALA A 207 -7.85 7.12 -8.31
N ASP A 208 -9.14 7.14 -7.99
CA ASP A 208 -9.68 7.51 -6.69
C ASP A 208 -11.11 6.98 -6.50
N PHE A 209 -11.59 7.12 -5.28
CA PHE A 209 -12.98 6.92 -4.89
C PHE A 209 -13.33 7.82 -3.70
N ASN A 210 -14.64 7.93 -3.42
CA ASN A 210 -15.15 8.72 -2.32
C ASN A 210 -15.72 7.81 -1.23
N LEU A 211 -15.40 8.11 0.02
CA LEU A 211 -16.03 7.59 1.21
C LEU A 211 -16.81 8.70 1.92
N PRO A 212 -17.77 8.36 2.80
CA PRO A 212 -18.41 9.34 3.66
C PRO A 212 -17.41 10.14 4.51
N SER A 213 -16.25 9.56 4.85
CA SER A 213 -15.16 10.18 5.59
C SER A 213 -14.16 10.97 4.74
N GLY A 214 -14.30 10.98 3.41
CA GLY A 214 -13.43 11.72 2.50
C GLY A 214 -12.98 10.96 1.26
N GLN A 215 -12.18 11.64 0.46
CA GLN A 215 -11.55 11.14 -0.77
C GLN A 215 -10.38 10.20 -0.45
N VAL A 216 -10.23 9.19 -1.31
CA VAL A 216 -9.15 8.20 -1.25
C VAL A 216 -8.60 8.00 -2.66
N GLY A 217 -7.29 8.20 -2.82
CA GLY A 217 -6.58 7.90 -4.07
C GLY A 217 -6.02 6.48 -4.10
N PHE A 218 -5.69 5.99 -5.29
CA PHE A 218 -4.89 4.78 -5.46
C PHE A 218 -3.47 5.10 -5.93
N LEU A 219 -2.50 4.46 -5.28
CA LEU A 219 -1.12 4.38 -5.77
C LEU A 219 -0.79 2.92 -6.11
N THR A 220 -0.15 2.70 -7.26
CA THR A 220 0.09 1.36 -7.79
C THR A 220 1.56 0.99 -7.72
N PHE A 221 1.85 -0.16 -7.13
CA PHE A 221 3.15 -0.80 -7.23
C PHE A 221 3.24 -1.61 -8.52
N THR A 222 4.31 -1.42 -9.28
CA THR A 222 4.65 -2.24 -10.45
C THR A 222 6.02 -2.86 -10.28
N GLY A 223 6.11 -4.18 -10.46
CA GLY A 223 7.34 -4.94 -10.33
C GLY A 223 8.35 -4.62 -11.42
N VAL A 224 9.60 -4.40 -11.00
CA VAL A 224 10.74 -4.09 -11.86
C VAL A 224 11.94 -4.98 -11.54
N THR A 225 12.79 -5.20 -12.53
CA THR A 225 14.09 -5.84 -12.32
C THR A 225 15.07 -4.86 -11.64
N ASP A 226 16.19 -5.38 -11.12
CA ASP A 226 17.27 -4.53 -10.60
C ASP A 226 17.78 -3.55 -11.67
N ARG A 227 17.97 -4.02 -12.92
CA ARG A 227 18.41 -3.18 -14.05
C ARG A 227 17.43 -2.06 -14.38
N GLU A 228 16.14 -2.35 -14.32
CA GLU A 228 15.08 -1.37 -14.55
C GLU A 228 15.03 -0.32 -13.44
N ARG A 229 15.18 -0.74 -12.18
CA ARG A 229 15.28 0.18 -11.05
C ARG A 229 16.49 1.10 -11.18
N ASP A 230 17.64 0.56 -11.58
CA ASP A 230 18.87 1.34 -11.80
C ASP A 230 18.69 2.32 -12.96
N PHE A 231 18.08 1.89 -14.07
CA PHE A 231 17.69 2.78 -15.18
C PHE A 231 16.77 3.92 -14.71
N ALA A 232 15.75 3.62 -13.90
CA ALA A 232 14.83 4.63 -13.37
C ALA A 232 15.51 5.58 -12.37
N LYS A 233 16.55 5.13 -11.66
CA LYS A 233 17.36 6.00 -10.81
C LYS A 233 18.12 7.05 -11.65
N GLU A 234 18.63 6.65 -12.81
CA GLU A 234 19.39 7.53 -13.71
C GLU A 234 18.51 8.42 -14.59
N ASN A 235 17.36 7.91 -15.04
CA ASN A 235 16.54 8.52 -16.09
C ASN A 235 15.15 8.99 -15.62
N GLY A 236 14.78 8.67 -14.37
CA GLY A 236 13.45 8.93 -13.81
C GLY A 236 12.46 7.78 -13.99
N THR A 237 11.50 7.68 -13.08
CA THR A 237 10.45 6.65 -13.09
C THR A 237 9.56 6.74 -14.33
N ASP A 238 9.21 7.96 -14.77
CA ASP A 238 8.38 8.17 -15.98
C ASP A 238 9.04 7.63 -17.25
N ALA A 239 10.36 7.77 -17.37
CA ALA A 239 11.12 7.23 -18.50
C ALA A 239 11.09 5.70 -18.53
N LEU A 240 11.06 5.05 -17.36
CA LEU A 240 10.89 3.60 -17.26
C LEU A 240 9.45 3.19 -17.61
N ILE A 241 8.44 3.89 -17.08
CA ILE A 241 7.02 3.63 -17.37
C ILE A 241 6.75 3.71 -18.88
N ALA A 242 7.31 4.72 -19.55
CA ALA A 242 7.19 4.90 -21.00
C ALA A 242 7.74 3.70 -21.82
N ARG A 243 8.66 2.91 -21.25
CA ARG A 243 9.18 1.68 -21.87
C ARG A 243 8.36 0.44 -21.52
N LEU A 244 7.87 0.34 -20.28
CA LEU A 244 7.08 -0.79 -19.81
C LEU A 244 5.68 -0.83 -20.42
N GLN A 245 5.03 0.34 -20.53
CA GLN A 245 3.64 0.47 -20.96
C GLN A 245 3.35 -0.11 -22.37
N PRO A 246 4.11 0.19 -23.44
CA PRO A 246 3.82 -0.37 -24.76
C PRO A 246 4.01 -1.89 -24.84
N LEU A 247 4.74 -2.49 -23.89
CA LEU A 247 4.96 -3.93 -23.78
C LEU A 247 3.94 -4.64 -22.87
N GLY A 248 3.01 -3.89 -22.26
CA GLY A 248 2.02 -4.43 -21.33
C GLY A 248 2.55 -4.76 -19.94
N PHE A 249 3.77 -4.32 -19.59
CA PHE A 249 4.40 -4.54 -18.27
C PHE A 249 4.19 -3.37 -17.29
N PHE A 250 3.30 -2.44 -17.63
CA PHE A 250 2.83 -1.40 -16.73
C PHE A 250 1.30 -1.21 -16.92
N PRO A 251 0.51 -1.17 -15.84
CA PRO A 251 0.92 -1.37 -14.43
C PRO A 251 1.03 -2.85 -14.01
N VAL A 252 0.79 -3.79 -14.91
CA VAL A 252 0.69 -5.23 -14.60
C VAL A 252 2.07 -5.86 -14.48
N THR A 253 2.33 -6.50 -13.34
CA THR A 253 3.56 -7.23 -13.05
C THR A 253 3.47 -8.66 -13.59
N ASP A 254 4.35 -9.00 -14.52
CA ASP A 254 4.61 -10.39 -14.90
C ASP A 254 5.87 -10.89 -14.16
N PRO A 255 5.76 -11.86 -13.22
CA PRO A 255 6.93 -12.34 -12.48
C PRO A 255 7.90 -13.15 -13.35
N HIS A 256 7.47 -13.60 -14.54
CA HIS A 256 8.28 -14.45 -15.43
C HIS A 256 9.04 -13.68 -16.49
N ARG A 257 8.84 -12.35 -16.58
CA ARG A 257 9.46 -11.54 -17.64
C ARG A 257 10.93 -11.26 -17.36
N ALA A 258 11.67 -11.05 -18.44
CA ALA A 258 13.03 -10.52 -18.39
C ALA A 258 13.05 -8.98 -18.23
N SER A 259 14.25 -8.44 -18.01
CA SER A 259 14.51 -7.00 -18.12
C SER A 259 14.20 -6.52 -19.54
N ILE A 260 13.59 -5.34 -19.66
CA ILE A 260 13.41 -4.63 -20.93
C ILE A 260 14.45 -3.52 -21.17
N ILE A 261 15.37 -3.35 -20.23
CA ILE A 261 16.58 -2.52 -20.32
C ILE A 261 17.77 -3.42 -20.66
#